data_AF-A0A6M0F8P7-F1
#
_entry.id   AF-A0A6M0F8P7-F1
#
_cell.length_a   1.000
_cell.length_b   1.000
_cell.length_c   1.000
_cell.angle_alpha   90.00
_cell.angle_beta   90.00
_cell.angle_gamma   90.00
#
_symmetry.space_group_name_H-M   'P 1'
#
loop_
_entity.id
_entity.type
_entity.pdbx_description
1 polymer ?
#
loop_
_entity_poly.entity_id
_entity_poly.type
_entity_poly.pdbx_seq_one_letter_code
_entity_poly.pdbx_strand_id
1 'polypeptide(L)'
;EEIAASRQERISERENEAKIRILDRTIDYISRWNHPDFSSSRATMKKALLESNKQNSKLATYLDQHPDQAQDVVSVLNFLEELSFLTHEGDLDKEKLATFYRGIFDMVYSEFFQFIQSRREEKNREKLYEHFEKLHQEWQVNGR
;
A
#
# COMPACT_ATOMS: atom_id res chain seq x y z
N GLU A 1 32.28 -31.74 -16.25
CA GLU A 1 30.87 -31.51 -16.64
C GLU A 1 29.91 -31.70 -15.47
N GLU A 2 30.05 -32.75 -14.66
CA GLU A 2 29.22 -33.05 -13.48
C GLU A 2 29.20 -31.94 -12.39
N ILE A 3 30.34 -31.30 -12.12
CA ILE A 3 30.43 -30.18 -11.16
C ILE A 3 29.68 -28.93 -11.66
N ALA A 4 29.66 -28.69 -12.98
CA ALA A 4 28.96 -27.55 -13.57
C ALA A 4 27.44 -27.78 -13.57
N ALA A 5 26.99 -29.01 -13.83
CA ALA A 5 25.59 -29.40 -13.73
C ALA A 5 25.06 -29.26 -12.29
N SER A 6 25.78 -29.78 -11.29
CA SER A 6 25.39 -29.66 -9.88
C SER A 6 25.38 -28.20 -9.38
N ARG A 7 26.25 -27.33 -9.92
CA ARG A 7 26.22 -25.89 -9.61
C ARG A 7 25.00 -25.20 -10.22
N GLN A 8 24.65 -25.55 -11.46
CA GLN A 8 23.50 -24.96 -12.15
C GLN A 8 22.17 -25.35 -11.49
N GLU A 9 22.04 -26.60 -11.04
CA GLU A 9 20.88 -27.07 -10.28
C GLU A 9 20.69 -26.28 -8.98
N ARG A 10 21.75 -26.11 -8.18
CA ARG A 10 21.68 -25.33 -6.92
C ARG A 10 21.32 -23.85 -7.12
N ILE A 11 21.74 -23.25 -8.24
CA ILE A 11 21.35 -21.88 -8.58
C ILE A 11 19.86 -21.83 -8.89
N SER A 12 19.37 -22.76 -9.73
CA SER A 12 17.95 -22.87 -10.07
C SER A 12 17.06 -23.11 -8.85
N GLU A 13 17.50 -23.95 -7.90
CA GLU A 13 16.78 -24.20 -6.64
C GLU A 13 16.65 -22.92 -5.81
N ARG A 14 17.75 -22.19 -5.62
CA ARG A 14 17.76 -20.93 -4.86
C ARG A 14 16.87 -19.85 -5.49
N GLU A 15 16.89 -19.76 -6.82
CA GLU A 15 16.01 -18.85 -7.56
C GLU A 15 14.55 -19.23 -7.38
N ASN A 16 14.23 -20.53 -7.41
CA ASN A 16 12.87 -21.02 -7.20
C ASN A 16 12.39 -20.75 -5.76
N GLU A 17 13.21 -21.03 -4.76
CA GLU A 17 12.91 -20.71 -3.37
C GLU A 17 12.69 -19.21 -3.14
N ALA A 18 13.49 -18.35 -3.79
CA ALA A 18 13.32 -16.91 -3.72
C ALA A 18 11.95 -16.48 -4.29
N LYS A 19 11.55 -17.03 -5.44
CA LYS A 19 10.23 -16.77 -6.04
C LYS A 19 9.08 -17.22 -5.15
N ILE A 20 9.19 -18.40 -4.54
CA ILE A 20 8.17 -18.91 -3.61
C ILE A 20 8.04 -17.97 -2.41
N ARG A 21 9.16 -17.55 -1.80
CA ARG A 21 9.13 -16.61 -0.67
C ARG A 21 8.48 -15.27 -1.01
N ILE A 22 8.78 -14.69 -2.18
CA ILE A 22 8.16 -13.45 -2.64
C ILE A 22 6.65 -13.65 -2.81
N LEU A 23 6.24 -14.78 -3.39
CA LEU A 23 4.83 -15.10 -3.59
C LEU A 23 4.09 -15.28 -2.26
N ASP A 24 4.64 -16.04 -1.33
CA ASP A 24 4.05 -16.26 0.00
C ASP A 24 3.86 -14.94 0.74
N ARG A 25 4.90 -14.09 0.78
CA ARG A 25 4.80 -12.74 1.37
C ARG A 25 3.74 -11.88 0.69
N THR A 26 3.63 -11.97 -0.64
CA THR A 26 2.62 -11.24 -1.40
C THR A 26 1.21 -11.68 -0.99
N ILE A 27 0.99 -12.99 -0.87
CA ILE A 27 -0.29 -13.56 -0.42
C ILE A 27 -0.59 -13.16 1.04
N ASP A 28 0.42 -13.12 1.90
CA ASP A 28 0.28 -12.66 3.27
C ASP A 28 -0.18 -11.21 3.35
N TYR A 29 0.37 -10.32 2.52
CA TYR A 29 -0.08 -8.93 2.45
C TYR A 29 -1.53 -8.83 1.97
N ILE A 30 -1.92 -9.57 0.94
CA ILE A 30 -3.32 -9.64 0.48
C ILE A 30 -4.23 -10.16 1.60
N SER A 31 -3.77 -11.15 2.37
CA SER A 31 -4.51 -11.70 3.50
C SER A 31 -4.64 -10.71 4.66
N ARG A 32 -3.57 -9.99 5.01
CA ARG A 32 -3.54 -8.94 6.06
C ARG A 32 -4.57 -7.84 5.77
N TRP A 33 -4.68 -7.37 4.54
CA TRP A 33 -5.69 -6.37 4.19
C TRP A 33 -7.12 -6.86 4.44
N ASN A 34 -7.36 -8.15 4.27
CA ASN A 34 -8.66 -8.77 4.51
C ASN A 34 -8.87 -9.25 5.95
N HIS A 35 -7.86 -9.12 6.81
CA HIS A 35 -7.94 -9.57 8.19
C HIS A 35 -9.03 -8.79 8.95
N PRO A 36 -9.78 -9.44 9.87
CA PRO A 36 -10.80 -8.78 10.69
C PRO A 36 -10.29 -7.56 11.44
N ASP A 37 -9.04 -7.59 11.91
CA ASP A 37 -8.42 -6.48 12.64
C ASP A 37 -8.28 -5.21 11.77
N PHE A 38 -8.18 -5.37 10.45
CA PHE A 38 -8.13 -4.24 9.51
C PHE A 38 -9.52 -3.82 9.02
N SER A 39 -10.56 -4.58 9.36
CA SER A 39 -11.95 -4.30 8.96
C SER A 39 -12.45 -2.98 9.54
N SER A 40 -12.15 -2.71 10.82
CA SER A 40 -12.55 -1.48 11.51
C SER A 40 -11.93 -0.26 10.84
N SER A 41 -10.61 -0.22 10.65
CA SER A 41 -9.94 0.94 10.05
C SER A 41 -10.37 1.16 8.58
N ARG A 42 -10.63 0.09 7.81
CA ARG A 42 -11.22 0.22 6.46
C ARG A 42 -12.64 0.79 6.50
N ALA A 43 -13.46 0.35 7.45
CA ALA A 43 -14.81 0.88 7.63
C ALA A 43 -14.79 2.35 8.07
N THR A 44 -13.91 2.71 9.00
CA THR A 44 -13.69 4.08 9.45
C THR A 44 -13.25 4.98 8.30
N MET A 45 -12.29 4.54 7.48
CA MET A 45 -11.83 5.29 6.30
C MET A 45 -12.99 5.55 5.32
N LYS A 46 -13.80 4.53 5.00
CA LYS A 46 -14.98 4.68 4.14
C LYS A 46 -16.02 5.61 4.74
N LYS A 47 -16.24 5.53 6.06
CA LYS A 47 -17.18 6.40 6.78
C LYS A 47 -16.70 7.85 6.74
N ALA A 48 -15.43 8.11 7.00
CA ALA A 48 -14.86 9.46 6.96
C ALA A 48 -15.04 10.11 5.59
N LEU A 49 -14.78 9.34 4.52
CA LEU A 49 -15.03 9.79 3.15
C LEU A 49 -16.51 10.14 2.92
N LEU A 50 -17.42 9.25 3.30
CA LEU A 50 -18.85 9.46 3.14
C LEU A 50 -19.36 10.70 3.90
N GLU A 51 -18.95 10.85 5.16
CA GLU A 51 -19.41 11.95 6.01
C GLU A 51 -18.81 13.29 5.60
N SER A 52 -17.54 13.34 5.20
CA SER A 52 -16.94 14.57 4.65
C SER A 52 -17.67 15.04 3.39
N ASN A 53 -18.01 14.13 2.49
CA ASN A 53 -18.78 14.42 1.28
C ASN A 53 -20.19 14.92 1.60
N LYS A 54 -20.90 14.30 2.57
CA LYS A 54 -22.23 14.76 3.01
C LYS A 54 -22.21 16.19 3.56
N GLN A 55 -21.13 16.55 4.23
CA GLN A 55 -20.94 17.88 4.83
C GLN A 55 -20.43 18.92 3.83
N ASN A 56 -20.15 18.52 2.58
CA ASN A 56 -19.41 19.33 1.60
C ASN A 56 -18.10 19.91 2.19
N SER A 57 -17.48 19.17 3.13
CA SER A 57 -16.23 19.57 3.77
C SER A 57 -15.06 18.83 3.12
N LYS A 58 -13.89 19.46 3.09
CA LYS A 58 -12.66 18.77 2.69
C LYS A 58 -12.39 17.65 3.70
N LEU A 59 -12.05 16.46 3.21
CA LEU A 59 -11.75 15.31 4.04
C LEU A 59 -10.69 15.60 5.12
N ALA A 60 -9.66 16.37 4.78
CA ALA A 60 -8.64 16.80 5.74
C ALA A 60 -9.27 17.54 6.94
N THR A 61 -10.12 18.54 6.67
CA THR A 61 -10.83 19.30 7.70
C THR A 61 -11.77 18.43 8.55
N TYR A 62 -12.45 17.47 7.92
CA TYR A 62 -13.29 16.51 8.65
C TYR A 62 -12.44 15.65 9.60
N LEU A 63 -11.28 15.16 9.16
CA LEU A 63 -10.40 14.32 9.97
C LEU A 63 -9.76 15.11 11.12
N ASP A 64 -9.48 16.40 10.95
CA ASP A 64 -9.01 17.27 12.04
C ASP A 64 -10.03 17.38 13.19
N GLN A 65 -11.32 17.32 12.86
CA GLN A 65 -12.42 17.34 13.84
C GLN A 65 -12.69 15.96 14.46
N HIS A 66 -12.12 14.90 13.89
CA HIS A 66 -12.38 13.51 14.27
C HIS A 66 -11.06 12.72 14.41
N PRO A 67 -10.25 13.03 15.45
CA PRO A 67 -8.90 12.50 15.59
C PRO A 67 -8.81 10.97 15.67
N ASP A 68 -9.80 10.32 16.27
CA ASP A 68 -9.85 8.84 16.32
C ASP A 68 -10.00 8.24 14.91
N GLN A 69 -10.81 8.88 14.05
CA GLN A 69 -10.96 8.45 12.66
C GLN A 69 -9.71 8.77 11.84
N ALA A 70 -9.05 9.89 12.13
CA ALA A 70 -7.77 10.24 11.51
C ALA A 70 -6.69 9.20 11.84
N GLN A 71 -6.68 8.66 13.06
CA GLN A 71 -5.73 7.61 13.44
C GLN A 71 -5.96 6.31 12.67
N ASP A 72 -7.22 5.91 12.46
CA ASP A 72 -7.56 4.75 11.62
C ASP A 72 -7.11 4.95 10.17
N VAL A 73 -7.37 6.13 9.60
CA VAL A 73 -6.90 6.49 8.24
C VAL A 73 -5.39 6.42 8.14
N VAL A 74 -4.67 6.93 9.15
CA VAL A 74 -3.20 6.86 9.21
C VAL A 74 -2.71 5.42 9.25
N SER A 75 -3.39 4.52 9.98
CA SER A 75 -3.05 3.10 10.00
C SER A 75 -3.19 2.47 8.61
N VAL A 76 -4.23 2.84 7.85
CA VAL A 76 -4.39 2.41 6.45
C VAL A 76 -3.26 2.95 5.56
N LEU A 77 -2.96 4.25 5.64
CA LEU A 77 -1.88 4.85 4.84
C LEU A 77 -0.51 4.25 5.16
N ASN A 78 -0.23 3.97 6.44
CA ASN A 78 1.01 3.34 6.86
C ASN A 78 1.14 1.91 6.32
N PHE A 79 0.05 1.15 6.29
CA PHE A 79 0.04 -0.18 5.67
C PHE A 79 0.33 -0.11 4.17
N LEU A 80 -0.29 0.84 3.46
CA LEU A 80 -0.06 1.01 2.02
C LEU A 80 1.37 1.49 1.73
N GLU A 81 1.94 2.33 2.59
CA GLU A 81 3.35 2.74 2.49
C GLU A 81 4.31 1.59 2.75
N GLU A 82 4.07 0.76 3.78
CA GLU A 82 4.85 -0.45 4.07
C GLU A 82 4.85 -1.41 2.87
N LEU A 83 3.65 -1.69 2.33
CA LEU A 83 3.47 -2.52 1.14
C LEU A 83 4.24 -1.94 -0.06
N SER A 84 4.16 -0.62 -0.24
CA SER A 84 4.81 0.06 -1.37
C SER A 84 6.33 0.02 -1.28
N PHE A 85 6.86 0.23 -0.07
CA PHE A 85 8.28 0.10 0.21
C PHE A 85 8.79 -1.31 -0.11
N LEU A 86 8.14 -2.35 0.41
CA LEU A 86 8.56 -3.74 0.17
C LEU A 86 8.41 -4.16 -1.30
N THR A 87 7.43 -3.60 -2.00
CA THR A 87 7.29 -3.81 -3.45
C THR A 87 8.48 -3.20 -4.21
N HIS A 88 8.94 -2.01 -3.81
CA HIS A 88 10.09 -1.35 -4.41
C HIS A 88 11.39 -2.12 -4.16
N GLU A 89 11.56 -2.69 -2.97
CA GLU A 89 12.73 -3.52 -2.61
C GLU A 89 12.72 -4.91 -3.29
N GLY A 90 11.67 -5.26 -4.04
CA GLY A 90 11.54 -6.55 -4.71
C GLY A 90 11.18 -7.71 -3.77
N ASP A 91 10.76 -7.39 -2.54
CA ASP A 91 10.32 -8.37 -1.55
C ASP A 91 8.88 -8.88 -1.81
N LEU A 92 8.14 -8.20 -2.69
CA LEU A 92 6.77 -8.54 -3.09
C LEU A 92 6.62 -8.57 -4.61
N ASP A 93 5.72 -9.43 -5.09
CA ASP A 93 5.36 -9.54 -6.51
C ASP A 93 4.45 -8.37 -6.89
N LYS A 94 5.06 -7.34 -7.48
CA LYS A 94 4.39 -6.11 -7.90
C LYS A 94 3.19 -6.33 -8.82
N GLU A 95 3.30 -7.27 -9.76
CA GLU A 95 2.24 -7.52 -10.74
C GLU A 95 1.04 -8.18 -10.08
N LYS A 96 1.27 -9.15 -9.18
CA LYS A 96 0.20 -9.76 -8.38
C LYS A 96 -0.43 -8.78 -7.41
N LEU A 97 0.35 -7.88 -6.81
CA LEU A 97 -0.20 -6.83 -5.97
C LEU A 97 -1.07 -5.87 -6.78
N ALA A 98 -0.66 -5.51 -8.00
CA ALA A 98 -1.43 -4.60 -8.86
C ALA A 98 -2.83 -5.13 -9.17
N THR A 99 -3.00 -6.45 -9.39
CA THR A 99 -4.33 -7.02 -9.67
C THR A 99 -5.30 -6.89 -8.51
N PHE A 100 -4.80 -6.80 -7.27
CA PHE A 100 -5.62 -6.68 -6.06
C PHE A 100 -5.72 -5.23 -5.54
N TYR A 101 -4.60 -4.52 -5.48
CA TYR A 101 -4.48 -3.24 -4.78
C TYR A 101 -4.68 -2.01 -5.65
N ARG A 102 -4.62 -2.11 -6.99
CA ARG A 102 -4.68 -0.92 -7.86
C ARG A 102 -5.89 -0.03 -7.57
N GLY A 103 -7.09 -0.59 -7.53
CA GLY A 103 -8.30 0.20 -7.24
C GLY A 103 -8.32 0.79 -5.82
N ILE A 104 -7.64 0.17 -4.86
CA ILE A 104 -7.48 0.71 -3.50
C ILE A 104 -6.53 1.91 -3.53
N PHE A 105 -5.39 1.78 -4.21
CA PHE A 105 -4.41 2.85 -4.38
C PHE A 105 -5.03 4.05 -5.08
N ASP A 106 -5.78 3.83 -6.15
CA ASP A 106 -6.43 4.90 -6.91
C ASP A 106 -7.41 5.70 -6.05
N MET A 107 -8.27 5.00 -5.30
CA MET A 107 -9.23 5.64 -4.39
C MET A 107 -8.54 6.35 -3.24
N VAL A 108 -7.54 5.72 -2.60
CA VAL A 108 -6.85 6.35 -1.48
C VAL A 108 -6.06 7.58 -1.95
N TYR A 109 -5.38 7.48 -3.10
CA TYR A 109 -4.65 8.61 -3.65
C TYR A 109 -5.61 9.73 -4.03
N SER A 110 -6.71 9.48 -4.76
CA SER A 110 -7.64 10.54 -5.18
C SER A 110 -8.28 11.26 -3.99
N GLU A 111 -8.77 10.51 -3.01
CA GLU A 111 -9.58 11.07 -1.92
C GLU A 111 -8.74 11.63 -0.77
N PHE A 112 -7.58 11.04 -0.48
CA PHE A 112 -6.76 11.40 0.67
C PHE A 112 -5.54 12.26 0.30
N PHE A 113 -5.32 12.60 -0.98
CA PHE A 113 -4.17 13.41 -1.40
C PHE A 113 -4.03 14.70 -0.59
N GLN A 114 -5.11 15.47 -0.42
CA GLN A 114 -5.03 16.74 0.32
C GLN A 114 -4.66 16.54 1.79
N PHE A 115 -5.14 15.47 2.41
CA PHE A 115 -4.79 15.10 3.77
C PHE A 115 -3.32 14.67 3.89
N ILE A 116 -2.79 13.96 2.89
CA ILE A 116 -1.37 13.60 2.82
C ILE A 116 -0.51 14.86 2.69
N GLN A 117 -0.88 15.80 1.81
CA GLN A 117 -0.13 17.05 1.62
C GLN A 117 -0.10 17.90 2.88
N SER A 118 -1.25 18.10 3.56
CA SER A 118 -1.27 18.88 4.80
C SER A 118 -0.36 18.27 5.88
N ARG A 119 -0.35 16.95 6.00
CA ARG A 119 0.55 16.21 6.92
C ARG A 119 2.03 16.36 6.59
N ARG A 120 2.40 16.47 5.31
CA ARG A 120 3.79 16.73 4.88
C ARG A 120 4.22 18.13 5.31
N GLU A 121 3.36 19.12 5.10
CA GLU A 121 3.61 20.53 5.43
C GLU A 121 3.72 20.77 6.95
N GLU A 122 2.79 20.25 7.75
CA GLU A 122 2.74 20.49 9.21
C GLU A 122 4.00 20.08 9.97
N LYS A 123 4.72 19.06 9.47
CA LYS A 123 5.85 18.45 10.18
C LYS A 123 7.16 18.49 9.38
N ASN A 124 7.20 19.23 8.26
CA ASN A 124 8.31 19.20 7.30
C ASN A 124 8.71 17.77 6.91
N ARG A 125 7.71 16.90 6.72
CA ARG A 125 7.88 15.48 6.38
C ARG A 125 7.62 15.25 4.90
N GLU A 126 8.42 15.89 4.04
CA GLU A 126 8.24 15.87 2.59
C GLU A 126 8.15 14.45 2.00
N LYS A 127 8.85 13.50 2.63
CA LYS A 127 8.90 12.08 2.21
C LYS A 127 7.80 11.20 2.79
N LEU A 128 6.84 11.76 3.53
CA LEU A 128 5.76 10.97 4.11
C LEU A 128 4.90 10.37 2.99
N TYR A 129 4.76 9.05 2.98
CA TYR A 129 4.00 8.31 1.95
C TYR A 129 4.60 8.42 0.53
N GLU A 130 5.93 8.58 0.44
CA GLU A 130 6.63 8.70 -0.84
C GLU A 130 6.57 7.40 -1.66
N HIS A 131 6.71 6.23 -1.03
CA HIS A 131 6.67 4.96 -1.76
C HIS A 131 5.27 4.65 -2.27
N PHE A 132 4.25 4.95 -1.46
CA PHE A 132 2.85 4.86 -1.85
C PHE A 132 2.57 5.68 -3.12
N GLU A 133 3.00 6.94 -3.13
CA GLU A 133 2.82 7.82 -4.28
C GLU A 133 3.56 7.32 -5.52
N LYS A 134 4.82 6.88 -5.36
CA LYS A 134 5.61 6.30 -6.46
C LYS A 134 4.96 5.05 -7.05
N LEU A 135 4.56 4.11 -6.20
CA LEU A 135 3.96 2.86 -6.66
C LEU A 135 2.61 3.10 -7.35
N HIS A 136 1.79 4.02 -6.83
CA HIS A 136 0.57 4.47 -7.51
C HIS A 136 0.88 5.00 -8.93
N GLN A 137 1.84 5.93 -9.05
CA GLN A 137 2.22 6.50 -10.34
C GLN A 137 2.72 5.42 -11.33
N GLU A 138 3.52 4.47 -10.86
CA GLU A 138 4.01 3.35 -11.68
C GLU A 138 2.86 2.47 -12.20
N TRP A 139 1.84 2.20 -11.38
CA TRP A 139 0.67 1.45 -11.80
C TRP A 139 -0.25 2.22 -12.76
N GLN A 140 -0.28 3.55 -12.69
CA GLN A 140 -1.01 4.39 -13.64
C GLN A 140 -0.34 4.42 -15.02
N VAL A 141 1.00 4.43 -15.08
CA VAL A 141 1.75 4.39 -16.36
C VAL A 141 1.65 3.03 -17.04
N ASN A 142 1.73 1.95 -16.28
CA ASN A 142 1.74 0.57 -16.80
C ASN A 142 0.32 -0.05 -16.95
N GLY A 143 -0.73 0.75 -16.74
CA GLY A 143 -2.13 0.33 -16.83
C GLY A 143 -2.83 0.63 -18.17
N ARG A 144 -2.09 1.05 -19.20
CA ARG A 144 -2.60 1.29 -20.57
C ARG A 144 -2.12 0.24 -21.56
#